data_AF-A0A424YVK9-F1
#
_entry.id   AF-A0A424YVK9-F1
#
_cell.length_a   1.000
_cell.length_b   1.000
_cell.length_c   1.000
_cell.angle_alpha   90.00
_cell.angle_beta   90.00
_cell.angle_gamma   90.00
#
_symmetry.space_group_name_H-M   'P 1'
#
loop_
_entity.id
_entity.type
_entity.pdbx_description
1 polymer ?
#
loop_
_entity_poly.entity_id
_entity_poly.type
_entity_poly.pdbx_seq_one_letter_code
_entity_poly.pdbx_strand_id
1 'polypeptide(L)'
;MKKPCSSEAVANLIGYIIITAVLLVLLVMVMVITHDALIEKPAERLMYHSYVDIGNGISVRIVDIYTIAPENGSITSEINIPHDVLGVGYMITVRKSGVDQEIVVFGDRTEAVISLAGTGVRRPVSLMSTPEGKTMIIYDSRGV
;
A
#
# COMPACT_ATOMS: atom_id res chain seq x y z
N MET A 1 41.11 37.75 39.65
CA MET A 1 40.17 37.32 38.60
C MET A 1 39.78 38.55 37.78
N LYS A 2 40.18 38.64 36.50
CA LYS A 2 39.78 39.73 35.60
C LYS A 2 38.29 39.54 35.27
N LYS A 3 37.46 40.57 35.52
CA LYS A 3 36.07 40.57 35.03
C LYS A 3 36.10 40.58 33.50
N PRO A 4 35.35 39.70 32.82
CA PRO A 4 35.25 39.76 31.37
C PRO A 4 34.68 41.13 30.98
N CYS A 5 35.27 41.73 29.94
CA CYS A 5 34.81 43.01 29.45
C CYS A 5 33.39 42.82 28.89
N SER A 6 32.45 43.73 29.15
CA SER A 6 31.02 43.54 28.77
C SER A 6 30.83 43.17 27.29
N SER A 7 31.71 43.63 26.40
CA SER A 7 31.71 43.31 24.97
C SER A 7 31.96 41.82 24.69
N GLU A 8 32.85 41.18 25.45
CA GLU A 8 33.22 39.77 25.29
C GLU A 8 32.08 38.83 25.71
N ALA A 9 31.35 39.19 26.77
CA ALA A 9 30.16 38.47 27.19
C ALA A 9 29.04 38.54 26.15
N VAL A 10 28.83 39.71 25.54
CA VAL A 10 27.83 39.90 24.47
C VAL A 10 28.24 39.16 23.20
N ALA A 11 29.52 39.18 22.82
CA ALA A 11 30.03 38.45 21.66
C ALA A 11 29.83 36.93 21.81
N ASN A 12 30.11 36.38 22.99
CA ASN A 12 29.87 34.96 23.28
C ASN A 12 28.39 34.61 23.24
N LEU A 13 27.52 35.47 23.80
CA LEU A 13 26.06 35.27 23.74
C LEU A 13 25.56 35.23 22.28
N ILE A 14 26.03 36.15 21.44
CA ILE A 14 25.69 36.17 20.00
C ILE A 14 26.18 34.89 19.32
N GLY A 15 27.38 34.42 19.63
CA GLY A 15 27.91 33.16 19.13
C GLY A 15 26.99 31.97 19.47
N TYR A 16 26.54 31.88 20.72
CA TYR A 16 25.60 30.83 21.13
C TYR A 16 24.23 30.93 20.43
N ILE A 17 23.72 32.15 20.21
CA ILE A 17 22.45 32.37 19.49
C ILE A 17 22.58 31.88 18.05
N ILE A 18 23.68 32.18 17.36
CA ILE A 18 23.89 31.76 15.98
C ILE A 18 24.02 30.23 15.90
N ILE A 19 24.83 29.62 16.79
CA ILE A 19 25.01 28.16 16.80
C ILE A 19 23.68 27.46 17.07
N THR A 20 22.91 27.92 18.05
CA THR A 20 21.60 27.32 18.36
C THR A 20 20.60 27.51 17.22
N ALA A 21 20.57 28.67 16.57
CA ALA A 21 19.73 28.89 15.39
C ALA A 21 20.07 27.91 14.25
N VAL A 22 21.35 27.71 13.96
CA VAL A 22 21.80 26.75 12.94
C VAL A 22 21.42 25.32 13.33
N LEU A 23 21.60 24.94 14.58
CA LEU A 23 21.23 23.61 15.06
C LEU A 23 19.73 23.34 14.96
N LEU A 24 18.89 24.34 15.25
CA LEU A 24 17.44 24.20 15.11
C LEU A 24 17.02 24.00 13.65
N VAL A 25 17.63 24.72 12.72
CA VAL A 25 17.37 24.53 11.28
C VAL A 25 17.82 23.13 10.83
N LEU A 26 19.01 22.69 11.24
CA LEU A 26 19.49 21.35 10.93
C LEU A 26 18.60 20.26 11.54
N LEU A 27 18.11 20.48 12.76
CA LEU A 27 17.20 19.55 13.43
C LEU A 27 15.89 19.37 12.65
N VAL A 28 15.29 20.47 12.21
CA VAL A 28 14.07 20.42 11.38
C VAL A 28 14.34 19.66 10.09
N MET A 29 15.48 19.93 9.43
CA MET A 29 15.86 19.22 8.20
C MET A 29 16.02 17.71 8.43
N VAL A 30 16.70 17.31 9.50
CA VAL A 30 16.86 15.89 9.86
C VAL A 30 15.51 15.26 10.19
N MET A 31 14.62 15.95 10.88
CA MET A 31 13.28 15.45 11.20
C MET A 31 12.47 15.13 9.93
N VAL A 32 12.49 16.01 8.93
CA VAL A 32 11.79 15.75 7.65
C VAL A 32 12.41 14.56 6.92
N ILE A 33 13.73 14.50 6.80
CA ILE A 33 14.43 13.42 6.09
C ILE A 33 14.19 12.07 6.77
N THR A 34 14.28 12.03 8.10
CA THR A 34 14.07 10.80 8.88
C THR A 34 12.63 10.32 8.82
N HIS A 35 11.64 11.21 8.76
CA HIS A 35 10.25 10.83 8.57
C HIS A 35 10.04 10.07 7.25
N ASP A 36 10.49 10.63 6.13
CA ASP A 36 10.39 9.96 4.82
C ASP A 36 11.19 8.64 4.77
N ALA A 37 12.44 8.67 5.24
CA ALA A 37 13.34 7.53 5.12
C ALA A 37 13.02 6.37 6.07
N LEU A 38 12.53 6.66 7.27
CA LEU A 38 12.34 5.64 8.33
C LEU A 38 10.88 5.28 8.58
N ILE A 39 9.93 6.13 8.21
CA ILE A 39 8.51 5.90 8.46
C ILE A 39 7.78 5.61 7.14
N GLU A 40 7.76 6.56 6.20
CA GLU A 40 6.96 6.41 4.97
C GLU A 40 7.44 5.25 4.08
N LYS A 41 8.72 5.25 3.68
CA LYS A 41 9.25 4.26 2.74
C LYS A 41 9.19 2.81 3.25
N PRO A 42 9.54 2.51 4.50
CA PRO A 42 9.37 1.15 5.03
C PRO A 42 7.89 0.74 5.11
N ALA A 43 6.98 1.66 5.48
CA ALA A 43 5.55 1.38 5.52
C ALA A 43 5.01 1.05 4.11
N GLU A 44 5.37 1.81 3.09
CA GLU A 44 5.00 1.53 1.69
C GLU A 44 5.47 0.15 1.22
N ARG A 45 6.69 -0.26 1.59
CA ARG A 45 7.18 -1.61 1.25
C ARG A 45 6.40 -2.72 1.94
N LEU A 46 6.05 -2.55 3.21
CA LEU A 46 5.24 -3.52 3.95
C LEU A 46 3.80 -3.60 3.40
N MET A 47 3.22 -2.46 3.03
CA MET A 47 1.93 -2.41 2.35
C MET A 47 1.99 -3.14 1.02
N TYR A 48 3.02 -2.89 0.21
CA TYR A 48 3.21 -3.55 -1.08
C TYR A 48 3.23 -5.09 -0.95
N HIS A 49 4.03 -5.62 -0.02
CA HIS A 49 4.09 -7.07 0.21
C HIS A 49 2.74 -7.64 0.66
N SER A 50 2.04 -6.95 1.56
CA SER A 50 0.71 -7.37 1.99
C SER A 50 -0.30 -7.36 0.84
N TYR A 51 -0.24 -6.35 -0.04
CA TYR A 51 -1.09 -6.26 -1.23
C TYR A 51 -0.79 -7.38 -2.24
N VAL A 52 0.50 -7.73 -2.41
CA VAL A 52 0.91 -8.88 -3.22
C VAL A 52 0.35 -10.18 -2.65
N ASP A 53 0.43 -10.40 -1.34
CA ASP A 53 -0.09 -11.61 -0.69
C ASP A 53 -1.62 -11.70 -0.83
N ILE A 54 -2.34 -10.58 -0.65
CA ILE A 54 -3.79 -10.50 -0.88
C ILE A 54 -4.12 -10.85 -2.35
N GLY A 55 -3.45 -10.21 -3.30
CA GLY A 55 -3.69 -10.44 -4.73
C GLY A 55 -3.37 -11.88 -5.15
N ASN A 56 -2.31 -12.47 -4.61
CA ASN A 56 -1.96 -13.87 -4.85
C ASN A 56 -2.99 -14.83 -4.23
N GLY A 57 -3.48 -14.54 -3.02
CA GLY A 57 -4.56 -15.33 -2.40
C GLY A 57 -5.85 -15.32 -3.22
N ILE A 58 -6.22 -14.15 -3.76
CA ILE A 58 -7.36 -14.02 -4.68
C ILE A 58 -7.09 -14.78 -5.98
N SER A 59 -5.89 -14.70 -6.54
CA SER A 59 -5.50 -15.40 -7.77
C SER A 59 -5.68 -16.91 -7.66
N VAL A 60 -5.16 -17.52 -6.57
CA VAL A 60 -5.34 -18.96 -6.32
C VAL A 60 -6.82 -19.32 -6.22
N ARG A 61 -7.60 -18.52 -5.50
CA ARG A 61 -9.04 -18.77 -5.37
C ARG A 61 -9.78 -18.68 -6.70
N ILE A 62 -9.40 -17.73 -7.54
CA ILE A 62 -9.94 -17.59 -8.89
C ILE A 62 -9.62 -18.84 -9.71
N VAL A 63 -8.37 -19.33 -9.68
CA VAL A 63 -7.97 -20.57 -10.35
C VAL A 63 -8.75 -21.79 -9.85
N ASP A 64 -8.98 -21.89 -8.54
CA ASP A 64 -9.80 -22.95 -7.97
C ASP A 64 -11.23 -22.92 -8.53
N ILE A 65 -11.84 -21.74 -8.63
CA ILE A 65 -13.18 -21.56 -9.21
C ILE A 65 -13.22 -22.04 -10.67
N TYR A 66 -12.20 -21.73 -11.47
CA TYR A 66 -12.13 -22.22 -12.85
C TYR A 66 -12.04 -23.74 -12.96
N THR A 67 -11.40 -24.38 -11.99
CA THR A 67 -11.25 -25.84 -11.97
C THR A 67 -12.58 -26.55 -11.74
N ILE A 68 -13.51 -25.90 -11.03
CA ILE A 68 -14.84 -26.44 -10.70
C ILE A 68 -15.99 -25.74 -11.45
N ALA A 69 -15.67 -24.84 -12.38
CA ALA A 69 -16.64 -24.01 -13.08
C ALA A 69 -17.64 -24.87 -13.89
N PRO A 70 -18.97 -24.68 -13.71
CA PRO A 70 -19.95 -25.40 -14.50
C PRO A 70 -19.94 -24.93 -15.96
N GLU A 71 -20.32 -25.81 -16.89
CA GLU A 71 -20.48 -25.43 -18.30
C GLU A 71 -21.49 -24.29 -18.45
N ASN A 72 -22.60 -24.36 -17.70
CA ASN A 72 -23.66 -23.36 -17.63
C ASN A 72 -24.01 -23.05 -16.17
N GLY A 73 -23.72 -21.83 -15.72
CA GLY A 73 -24.07 -21.37 -14.37
C GLY A 73 -23.11 -20.31 -13.84
N SER A 74 -23.32 -19.91 -12.58
CA SER A 74 -22.42 -19.00 -11.87
C SER A 74 -21.89 -19.64 -10.59
N ILE A 75 -20.67 -19.26 -10.21
CA ILE A 75 -20.08 -19.57 -8.91
C ILE A 75 -19.86 -18.24 -8.19
N THR A 76 -20.31 -18.18 -6.93
CA THR A 76 -19.99 -17.08 -6.04
C THR A 76 -19.17 -17.63 -4.89
N SER A 77 -17.96 -17.09 -4.70
CA SER A 77 -17.12 -17.39 -3.54
C SER A 77 -17.00 -16.14 -2.68
N GLU A 78 -17.32 -16.30 -1.40
CA GLU A 78 -16.99 -15.30 -0.38
C GLU A 78 -15.57 -15.58 0.14
N ILE A 79 -14.76 -14.53 0.23
CA ILE A 79 -13.48 -14.55 0.92
C ILE A 79 -13.44 -13.41 1.93
N ASN A 80 -12.86 -13.72 3.09
CA ASN A 80 -12.65 -12.73 4.14
C ASN A 80 -11.22 -12.19 3.98
N ILE A 81 -11.12 -10.90 3.67
CA ILE A 81 -9.85 -10.21 3.49
C ILE A 81 -9.86 -9.05 4.49
N PRO A 82 -8.74 -8.74 5.18
CA PRO A 82 -8.66 -7.57 6.05
C PRO A 82 -9.12 -6.29 5.34
N HIS A 83 -9.77 -5.38 6.06
CA HIS A 83 -10.21 -4.09 5.53
C HIS A 83 -9.10 -3.10 5.27
N ASP A 84 -8.04 -3.23 6.05
CA ASP A 84 -6.92 -2.32 6.08
C ASP A 84 -5.63 -3.12 6.20
N VAL A 85 -4.57 -2.50 5.70
CA VAL A 85 -3.19 -2.95 5.90
C VAL A 85 -2.48 -1.82 6.60
N LEU A 86 -1.97 -2.08 7.81
CA LEU A 86 -1.31 -1.07 8.66
C LEU A 86 -2.23 0.14 8.99
N GLY A 87 -3.54 -0.06 9.13
CA GLY A 87 -4.49 1.01 9.41
C GLY A 87 -4.86 1.86 8.20
N VAL A 88 -4.37 1.51 7.00
CA VAL A 88 -4.68 2.17 5.74
C VAL A 88 -5.64 1.30 4.94
N GLY A 89 -6.80 1.87 4.60
CA GLY A 89 -7.77 1.21 3.74
C GLY A 89 -7.24 1.05 2.31
N TYR A 90 -7.71 0.02 1.62
CA TYR A 90 -7.31 -0.27 0.25
C TYR A 90 -8.49 -0.78 -0.56
N MET A 91 -8.34 -0.74 -1.87
CA MET A 91 -9.34 -1.20 -2.82
C MET A 91 -8.78 -2.33 -3.67
N ILE A 92 -9.67 -3.23 -4.08
CA ILE A 92 -9.35 -4.34 -4.97
C ILE A 92 -10.23 -4.19 -6.20
N THR A 93 -9.62 -4.28 -7.38
CA THR A 93 -10.33 -4.31 -8.66
C THR A 93 -9.72 -5.37 -9.58
N VAL A 94 -10.52 -5.88 -10.51
CA VAL A 94 -10.03 -6.70 -11.62
C VAL A 94 -10.09 -5.85 -12.88
N ARG A 95 -8.93 -5.66 -13.50
CA ARG A 95 -8.77 -4.98 -14.77
C ARG A 95 -8.53 -6.01 -15.88
N LYS A 96 -9.08 -5.78 -17.06
CA LYS A 96 -8.74 -6.55 -18.25
C LYS A 96 -7.44 -6.00 -18.87
N SER A 97 -6.47 -6.86 -19.11
CA SER A 97 -5.18 -6.54 -19.72
C SER A 97 -5.03 -7.37 -21.00
N GLY A 98 -5.55 -6.85 -22.11
CA GLY A 98 -5.62 -7.59 -23.37
C GLY A 98 -6.57 -8.79 -23.31
N VAL A 99 -6.03 -10.01 -23.45
CA VAL A 99 -6.78 -11.28 -23.33
C VAL A 99 -6.84 -11.75 -21.87
N ASP A 100 -5.88 -11.32 -21.05
CA ASP A 100 -5.73 -11.74 -19.67
C ASP A 100 -6.43 -10.75 -18.70
N GLN A 101 -6.53 -11.15 -17.44
CA GLN A 101 -7.01 -10.31 -16.35
C GLN A 101 -5.88 -10.00 -15.38
N GLU A 102 -5.98 -8.85 -14.71
CA GLU A 102 -5.06 -8.41 -13.66
C GLU A 102 -5.88 -8.10 -12.41
N ILE A 103 -5.44 -8.62 -11.28
CA ILE A 103 -5.94 -8.20 -9.97
C ILE A 103 -5.09 -7.02 -9.55
N VAL A 104 -5.74 -5.89 -9.30
CA VAL A 104 -5.09 -4.67 -8.83
C VAL A 104 -5.55 -4.41 -7.41
N VAL A 105 -4.60 -4.41 -6.49
CA VAL A 105 -4.78 -4.04 -5.09
C VAL A 105 -4.09 -2.70 -4.89
N PHE A 106 -4.85 -1.65 -4.57
CA PHE A 106 -4.31 -0.30 -4.51
C PHE A 106 -4.84 0.47 -3.29
N GLY A 107 -3.95 1.25 -2.69
CA GLY A 107 -4.29 2.28 -1.71
C GLY A 107 -3.75 3.64 -2.16
N ASP A 108 -3.65 4.60 -1.25
CA ASP A 108 -3.29 5.99 -1.59
C ASP A 108 -1.90 6.15 -2.21
N ARG A 109 -0.93 5.34 -1.78
CA ARG A 109 0.50 5.49 -2.14
C ARG A 109 1.15 4.23 -2.71
N THR A 110 0.42 3.12 -2.75
CA THR A 110 0.98 1.82 -3.12
C THR A 110 -0.03 1.05 -3.95
N GLU A 111 0.46 0.43 -5.04
CA GLU A 111 -0.32 -0.42 -5.93
C GLU A 111 0.45 -1.72 -6.15
N ALA A 112 -0.25 -2.84 -6.06
CA ALA A 112 0.23 -4.15 -6.47
C ALA A 112 -0.64 -4.68 -7.61
N VAL A 113 0.01 -5.10 -8.69
CA VAL A 113 -0.64 -5.68 -9.86
C VAL A 113 -0.23 -7.14 -9.97
N ILE A 114 -1.22 -8.02 -9.90
CA ILE A 114 -1.03 -9.47 -10.00
C ILE A 114 -1.66 -9.90 -11.33
N SER A 115 -0.83 -10.40 -12.24
CA SER A 115 -1.31 -10.93 -13.52
C SER A 115 -1.94 -12.31 -13.32
N LEU A 116 -3.11 -12.52 -13.91
CA LEU A 116 -3.73 -13.83 -14.06
C LEU A 116 -3.29 -14.52 -15.37
N ALA A 117 -2.40 -13.92 -16.15
CA ALA A 117 -1.91 -14.48 -17.40
C ALA A 117 -1.29 -15.88 -17.18
N GLY A 118 -1.62 -16.82 -18.06
CA GLY A 118 -1.09 -18.20 -18.00
C GLY A 118 -1.85 -19.17 -17.08
N THR A 119 -2.87 -18.71 -16.36
CA THR A 119 -3.74 -19.58 -15.54
C THR A 119 -4.88 -20.25 -16.31
N GLY A 120 -4.93 -20.09 -17.64
CA GLY A 120 -5.97 -20.67 -18.50
C GLY A 120 -7.31 -19.92 -18.46
N VAL A 121 -7.32 -18.72 -17.87
CA VAL A 121 -8.50 -17.88 -17.69
C VAL A 121 -8.99 -17.33 -19.03
N ARG A 122 -10.16 -17.79 -19.46
CA ARG A 122 -10.79 -17.35 -20.72
C ARG A 122 -12.04 -16.50 -20.53
N ARG A 123 -12.60 -16.48 -19.32
CA ARG A 123 -13.88 -15.81 -19.02
C ARG A 123 -13.71 -14.86 -17.86
N PRO A 124 -14.30 -13.66 -17.89
CA PRO A 124 -14.06 -12.64 -16.88
C PRO A 124 -14.57 -13.05 -15.49
N VAL A 125 -13.79 -12.75 -14.46
CA VAL A 125 -14.25 -12.69 -13.06
C VAL A 125 -14.54 -11.26 -12.65
N SER A 126 -15.59 -11.09 -11.86
CA SER A 126 -15.95 -9.84 -11.20
C SER A 126 -15.67 -9.92 -9.69
N LEU A 127 -15.17 -8.83 -9.13
CA LEU A 127 -14.92 -8.68 -7.70
C LEU A 127 -15.83 -7.60 -7.14
N MET A 128 -16.46 -7.90 -6.01
CA MET A 128 -17.22 -6.92 -5.24
C MET A 128 -16.79 -6.99 -3.78
N SER A 129 -16.19 -5.91 -3.26
CA SER A 129 -15.85 -5.80 -1.85
C SER A 129 -16.96 -5.05 -1.12
N THR A 130 -17.41 -5.63 0.00
CA THR A 130 -18.35 -4.97 0.91
C THR A 130 -17.60 -4.17 1.97
N PRO A 131 -18.20 -3.09 2.51
CA PRO A 131 -17.64 -2.33 3.64
C PRO A 131 -17.49 -3.13 4.95
N GLU A 132 -17.92 -4.40 4.98
CA GLU A 132 -17.77 -5.34 6.11
C GLU A 132 -16.62 -6.35 5.93
N GLY A 133 -15.89 -6.32 4.80
CA GLY A 133 -14.59 -6.99 4.64
C GLY A 133 -14.72 -8.33 3.94
N LYS A 134 -15.94 -8.57 3.48
CA LYS A 134 -16.29 -9.68 2.64
C LYS A 134 -16.06 -9.22 1.21
N THR A 135 -15.11 -9.87 0.56
CA THR A 135 -14.91 -9.75 -0.87
C THR A 135 -15.59 -10.94 -1.53
N MET A 136 -16.52 -10.65 -2.43
CA MET A 136 -17.21 -11.63 -3.23
C MET A 136 -16.53 -11.73 -4.60
N ILE A 137 -16.13 -12.95 -4.93
CA ILE A 137 -15.66 -13.32 -6.26
C ILE A 137 -16.85 -13.93 -7.00
N ILE A 138 -17.23 -13.31 -8.11
CA ILE A 138 -18.36 -13.74 -8.93
C ILE A 138 -17.81 -14.20 -10.27
N TYR A 139 -18.09 -15.46 -10.60
CA TYR A 139 -17.81 -16.06 -11.89
C TYR A 139 -19.14 -16.41 -12.56
N ASP A 140 -19.36 -15.96 -13.80
CA ASP A 140 -20.46 -16.41 -14.66
C ASP A 140 -19.89 -17.10 -15.89
N SER A 141 -20.35 -18.33 -16.16
CA SER A 141 -19.93 -19.09 -17.33
C SER A 141 -20.39 -18.43 -18.65
N ARG A 142 -21.34 -17.49 -18.61
CA ARG A 142 -21.73 -16.67 -19.77
C ARG A 142 -20.75 -15.52 -20.05
N GLY A 143 -19.80 -15.27 -19.14
CA GLY A 143 -18.79 -14.22 -19.28
C GLY A 143 -19.32 -12.81 -19.06
N VAL A 144 -20.30 -12.67 -18.16
CA VAL A 144 -20.95 -11.40 -17.77
C VAL A 144 -20.69 -11.12 -16.30
#